data_AF-A0A0B7J3W9-F1
#
_entry.id   AF-A0A0B7J3W9-F1
#
_cell.length_a   1.000
_cell.length_b   1.000
_cell.length_c   1.000
_cell.angle_alpha   90.00
_cell.angle_beta   90.00
_cell.angle_gamma   90.00
#
_symmetry.space_group_name_H-M   'P 1'
#
loop_
_entity.id
_entity.type
_entity.pdbx_description
1 polymer ?
#
loop_
_entity_poly.entity_id
_entity_poly.type
_entity_poly.pdbx_seq_one_letter_code
_entity_poly.pdbx_strand_id
1 'polypeptide(L)'
;MRQSDDPYYSHPIEVAIMLAEFVADEAPKLFTSNMINAALLHDTIEDTELTEKMIIEIFGKEIAKHVEGLTRIKPHGKISVEESLNLLIKQKRYDIKLSDRIHNVQTLAAKSPEKAKKIIEETLRNFVPLSI
;
A
#
# COMPACT_ATOMS: atom_id res chain seq x y z
N MET A 1 16.87 7.45 -1.62
CA MET A 1 16.51 8.36 -0.51
C MET A 1 15.12 8.92 -0.77
N ARG A 2 14.24 8.91 0.24
CA ARG A 2 13.01 9.72 0.18
C ARG A 2 13.41 11.20 0.22
N GLN A 3 12.45 12.09 -0.03
CA GLN A 3 12.66 13.54 0.14
C GLN A 3 12.81 13.93 1.62
N SER A 4 12.44 13.06 2.56
CA SER A 4 12.88 13.09 3.96
C SER A 4 14.16 12.28 4.09
N ASP A 5 15.08 12.70 4.95
CA ASP A 5 16.33 11.98 5.31
C ASP A 5 16.09 10.60 5.97
N ASP A 6 14.86 10.08 5.93
CA ASP A 6 14.52 8.77 6.47
C ASP A 6 14.95 7.63 5.53
N PRO A 7 15.35 6.49 6.10
CA PRO A 7 15.58 5.28 5.34
C PRO A 7 14.37 4.88 4.48
N TYR A 8 14.63 4.30 3.30
CA TYR A 8 13.57 3.89 2.37
C TYR A 8 12.57 2.89 2.98
N TYR A 9 13.03 2.06 3.92
CA TYR A 9 12.20 1.07 4.62
C TYR A 9 11.27 1.66 5.69
N SER A 10 11.46 2.92 6.10
CA SER A 10 10.64 3.51 7.18
C SER A 10 9.16 3.52 6.82
N HIS A 11 8.81 3.80 5.56
CA HIS A 11 7.41 3.89 5.17
C HIS A 11 6.65 2.56 5.18
N PRO A 12 7.13 1.48 4.55
CA PRO A 12 6.46 0.19 4.66
C PRO A 12 6.31 -0.31 6.10
N ILE A 13 7.29 0.00 6.98
CA ILE A 13 7.21 -0.30 8.41
C ILE A 13 6.09 0.49 9.08
N GLU A 14 6.03 1.81 8.90
CA GLU A 14 4.97 2.65 9.48
C GLU A 14 3.58 2.24 8.99
N VAL A 15 3.44 1.90 7.70
CA VAL A 15 2.17 1.39 7.15
C VAL A 15 1.78 0.07 7.80
N ALA A 16 2.74 -0.85 8.00
CA ALA A 16 2.49 -2.12 8.66
C ALA A 16 2.11 -1.95 10.14
N ILE A 17 2.74 -1.01 10.86
CA ILE A 17 2.41 -0.66 12.24
C ILE A 17 1.00 -0.11 12.33
N MET A 18 0.67 0.93 11.55
CA MET A 18 -0.68 1.52 11.58
C MET A 18 -1.76 0.52 11.20
N LEU A 19 -1.50 -0.36 10.22
CA LEU A 19 -2.43 -1.42 9.87
C LEU A 19 -2.60 -2.43 11.02
N ALA A 20 -1.51 -2.80 11.69
CA ALA A 20 -1.57 -3.71 12.83
C ALA A 20 -2.35 -3.10 14.01
N GLU A 21 -2.10 -1.84 14.34
CA GLU A 21 -2.82 -1.10 15.40
C GLU A 21 -4.31 -1.00 15.09
N PHE A 22 -4.66 -0.54 13.89
CA PHE A 22 -6.06 -0.43 13.47
C PHE A 22 -6.79 -1.77 13.53
N VAL A 23 -6.18 -2.85 13.02
CA VAL A 23 -6.81 -4.16 13.03
C VAL A 23 -6.89 -4.73 14.45
N ALA A 24 -5.90 -4.49 15.32
CA ALA A 24 -5.94 -4.93 16.70
C ALA A 24 -7.12 -4.31 17.47
N ASP A 25 -7.40 -3.03 17.24
CA ASP A 25 -8.46 -2.29 17.92
C ASP A 25 -9.85 -2.57 17.32
N GLU A 26 -10.00 -2.47 15.99
CA GLU A 26 -11.30 -2.47 15.33
C GLU A 26 -11.74 -3.83 14.80
N ALA A 27 -10.77 -4.70 14.44
CA ALA A 27 -11.08 -5.96 13.77
C ALA A 27 -10.11 -7.11 14.09
N PRO A 28 -9.87 -7.44 15.37
CA PRO A 28 -8.77 -8.34 15.78
C PRO A 28 -8.85 -9.75 15.17
N LYS A 29 -10.05 -10.19 14.77
CA LYS A 29 -10.27 -11.48 14.09
C LYS A 29 -9.79 -11.51 12.64
N LEU A 30 -9.54 -10.35 12.03
CA LEU A 30 -9.02 -10.21 10.67
C LEU A 30 -7.49 -10.12 10.64
N PHE A 31 -6.83 -10.06 11.79
CA PHE A 31 -5.39 -9.99 11.87
C PHE A 31 -4.75 -11.28 11.35
N THR A 32 -3.89 -11.16 10.35
CA THR A 32 -3.09 -12.28 9.84
C THR A 32 -1.66 -11.84 9.60
N SER A 33 -0.70 -12.77 9.77
CA SER A 33 0.71 -12.52 9.42
C SER A 33 0.88 -12.17 7.94
N ASN A 34 0.05 -12.75 7.06
CA ASN A 34 0.07 -12.47 5.61
C ASN A 34 -0.26 -11.02 5.28
N MET A 35 -1.14 -10.38 6.06
CA MET A 35 -1.49 -8.97 5.92
C MET A 35 -0.30 -8.07 6.25
N ILE A 36 0.42 -8.37 7.34
CA ILE A 36 1.62 -7.61 7.75
C ILE A 36 2.76 -7.80 6.76
N ASN A 37 3.01 -9.03 6.31
CA ASN A 37 4.01 -9.30 5.28
C ASN A 37 3.69 -8.56 3.97
N ALA A 38 2.42 -8.54 3.56
CA ALA A 38 2.01 -7.80 2.37
C ALA A 38 2.15 -6.27 2.56
N ALA A 39 1.86 -5.72 3.74
CA ALA A 39 2.06 -4.31 4.04
C ALA A 39 3.54 -3.91 4.01
N LEU A 40 4.44 -4.75 4.54
CA LEU A 40 5.89 -4.51 4.48
C LEU A 40 6.45 -4.56 3.05
N LEU A 41 5.78 -5.28 2.15
CA LEU A 41 6.22 -5.50 0.77
C LEU A 41 5.42 -4.69 -0.27
N HIS A 42 4.44 -3.88 0.14
CA HIS A 42 3.39 -3.40 -0.77
C HIS A 42 3.88 -2.58 -1.97
N ASP A 43 4.98 -1.84 -1.81
CA ASP A 43 5.57 -1.01 -2.86
C ASP A 43 6.82 -1.65 -3.50
N THR A 44 7.30 -2.80 -3.00
CA THR A 44 8.62 -3.33 -3.42
C THR A 44 8.66 -3.72 -4.90
N ILE A 45 7.54 -4.18 -5.46
CA ILE A 45 7.46 -4.53 -6.89
C ILE A 45 7.54 -3.28 -7.78
N GLU A 46 7.03 -2.12 -7.33
CA GLU A 46 7.03 -0.90 -8.13
C GLU A 46 8.32 -0.08 -7.97
N ASP A 47 8.91 -0.12 -6.78
CA ASP A 47 9.99 0.80 -6.40
C ASP A 47 11.39 0.16 -6.34
N THR A 48 11.48 -1.16 -6.47
CA THR A 48 12.75 -1.90 -6.37
C THR A 48 12.88 -2.96 -7.47
N GLU A 49 14.00 -3.69 -7.49
CA GLU A 49 14.22 -4.80 -8.42
C GLU A 49 13.56 -6.12 -7.97
N LEU A 50 12.86 -6.13 -6.84
CA LEU A 50 12.13 -7.31 -6.36
C LEU A 50 11.04 -7.72 -7.35
N THR A 51 11.04 -9.00 -7.72
CA THR A 51 10.02 -9.58 -8.60
C THR A 51 9.07 -10.47 -7.81
N GLU A 52 7.86 -10.70 -8.35
CA GLU A 52 6.91 -11.66 -7.79
C GLU A 52 7.55 -13.04 -7.56
N LYS A 53 8.39 -13.52 -8.50
CA LYS A 53 9.10 -14.80 -8.37
C LYS A 53 10.00 -14.86 -7.15
N MET A 54 10.77 -13.79 -6.90
CA MET A 54 11.62 -13.69 -5.72
C MET A 54 10.80 -13.69 -4.42
N ILE A 55 9.65 -13.00 -4.42
CA ILE A 55 8.74 -13.01 -3.27
C ILE A 55 8.16 -14.42 -3.04
N ILE A 56 7.82 -15.16 -4.10
CA ILE A 56 7.37 -16.56 -3.98
C ILE A 56 8.42 -17.44 -3.31
N GLU A 57 9.69 -17.28 -3.68
CA GLU A 57 10.79 -18.10 -3.14
C GLU A 57 11.02 -17.85 -1.64
N ILE A 58 10.89 -16.61 -1.19
CA ILE A 58 11.20 -16.21 0.19
C ILE A 58 9.97 -16.32 1.11
N PHE A 59 8.81 -15.85 0.64
CA PHE A 59 7.60 -15.70 1.45
C PHE A 59 6.46 -16.64 1.05
N GLY A 60 6.58 -17.33 -0.09
CA GLY A 60 5.56 -18.24 -0.58
C GLY A 60 4.50 -17.57 -1.47
N LYS A 61 3.72 -18.42 -2.14
CA LYS A 61 2.77 -18.00 -3.20
C LYS A 61 1.65 -17.09 -2.70
N GLU A 62 1.20 -17.30 -1.47
CA GLU A 62 0.07 -16.52 -0.93
C GLU A 62 0.46 -15.05 -0.73
N ILE A 63 1.62 -14.80 -0.11
CA ILE A 63 2.15 -13.45 0.10
C ILE A 63 2.51 -12.80 -1.24
N ALA A 64 3.11 -13.54 -2.16
CA ALA A 64 3.41 -13.01 -3.49
C ALA A 64 2.15 -12.55 -4.24
N LYS A 65 1.09 -13.37 -4.23
CA LYS A 65 -0.22 -13.00 -4.80
C LYS A 65 -0.81 -11.79 -4.06
N HIS A 66 -0.55 -11.68 -2.76
CA HIS A 66 -0.99 -10.55 -1.99
C HIS A 66 -0.36 -9.24 -2.43
N VAL A 67 0.95 -9.24 -2.63
CA VAL A 67 1.74 -8.09 -3.07
C VAL A 67 1.47 -7.76 -4.55
N GLU A 68 1.35 -8.76 -5.42
CA GLU A 68 0.97 -8.56 -6.83
C GLU A 68 -0.39 -7.85 -6.94
N GLY A 69 -1.35 -8.23 -6.09
CA GLY A 69 -2.66 -7.57 -6.05
C GLY A 69 -2.58 -6.07 -5.77
N LEU A 70 -1.59 -5.63 -4.97
CA LEU A 70 -1.40 -4.24 -4.55
C LEU A 70 -0.68 -3.39 -5.61
N THR A 71 0.10 -4.01 -6.49
CA THR A 71 0.76 -3.26 -7.57
C THR A 71 -0.23 -2.84 -8.67
N ARG A 72 0.00 -1.65 -9.18
CA ARG A 72 -0.67 -1.09 -10.35
C ARG A 72 -0.05 -1.54 -11.67
N ILE A 73 1.12 -2.18 -11.65
CA ILE A 73 1.75 -2.70 -12.86
C ILE A 73 1.11 -4.04 -13.20
N LYS A 74 0.34 -4.07 -14.29
CA LYS A 74 -0.32 -5.28 -14.80
C LYS A 74 0.29 -5.70 -16.14
N PRO A 75 0.07 -6.93 -16.62
CA PRO A 75 0.62 -7.40 -17.90
C PRO A 75 0.26 -6.51 -19.10
N HIS A 76 -0.87 -5.80 -19.03
CA HIS A 76 -1.35 -4.87 -20.04
C HIS A 76 -0.99 -3.40 -19.77
N GLY A 77 -0.09 -3.12 -18.82
CA GLY A 77 0.37 -1.78 -18.48
C GLY A 77 -0.03 -1.31 -17.08
N LYS A 78 0.34 -0.07 -16.74
CA LYS A 78 0.06 0.54 -15.43
C LYS A 78 -1.38 1.04 -15.37
N ILE A 79 -2.20 0.43 -14.50
CA ILE A 79 -3.61 0.80 -14.32
C ILE A 79 -3.76 2.09 -13.51
N SER A 80 -4.94 2.70 -13.61
CA SER A 80 -5.27 3.88 -12.81
C SER A 80 -5.39 3.53 -11.32
N VAL A 81 -5.36 4.55 -10.47
CA VAL A 81 -5.53 4.38 -9.02
C VAL A 81 -6.95 3.91 -8.70
N GLU A 82 -7.94 4.46 -9.40
CA GLU A 82 -9.34 4.07 -9.30
C GLU A 82 -9.55 2.59 -9.68
N GLU A 83 -8.97 2.16 -10.80
CA GLU A 83 -9.04 0.76 -11.23
C GLU A 83 -8.40 -0.19 -10.23
N SER A 84 -7.22 0.17 -9.72
CA SER A 84 -6.52 -0.60 -8.68
C SER A 84 -7.36 -0.72 -7.41
N LEU A 85 -7.93 0.37 -6.91
CA LEU A 85 -8.80 0.36 -5.74
C LEU A 85 -10.06 -0.48 -5.97
N ASN A 86 -10.71 -0.35 -7.13
CA ASN A 86 -11.88 -1.16 -7.48
C ASN A 86 -11.58 -2.66 -7.49
N LEU A 87 -10.39 -3.08 -7.94
CA LEU A 87 -9.96 -4.48 -7.87
C LEU A 87 -9.76 -4.92 -6.41
N LEU A 88 -9.07 -4.11 -5.60
CA LEU A 88 -8.81 -4.41 -4.19
C LEU A 88 -10.10 -4.48 -3.36
N ILE A 89 -11.07 -3.61 -3.61
CA ILE A 89 -12.39 -3.62 -2.96
C ILE A 89 -13.13 -4.91 -3.26
N LYS A 90 -13.19 -5.33 -4.55
CA LYS A 90 -13.80 -6.60 -4.95
C LYS A 90 -13.15 -7.80 -4.26
N GLN A 91 -11.85 -7.71 -3.98
CA GLN A 91 -11.09 -8.74 -3.27
C GLN A 91 -11.18 -8.62 -1.74
N LYS A 92 -11.76 -7.53 -1.20
CA LYS A 92 -11.77 -7.17 0.23
C LYS A 92 -10.36 -7.00 0.83
N ARG A 93 -9.45 -6.38 0.06
CA ARG A 93 -8.02 -6.24 0.39
C ARG A 93 -7.52 -4.80 0.17
N TYR A 94 -8.40 -3.82 0.41
CA TYR A 94 -8.12 -2.39 0.22
C TYR A 94 -7.49 -1.72 1.44
N ASP A 95 -7.50 -2.41 2.57
CA ASP A 95 -6.96 -2.02 3.87
C ASP A 95 -5.50 -1.54 3.78
N ILE A 96 -4.62 -2.33 3.16
CA ILE A 96 -3.21 -1.96 3.00
C ILE A 96 -3.06 -0.66 2.20
N LYS A 97 -3.85 -0.50 1.13
CA LYS A 97 -3.76 0.71 0.28
C LYS A 97 -4.37 1.94 0.97
N LEU A 98 -5.35 1.73 1.84
CA LEU A 98 -5.90 2.79 2.68
C LEU A 98 -4.88 3.24 3.74
N SER A 99 -4.22 2.31 4.44
CA SER A 99 -3.17 2.61 5.40
C SER A 99 -1.97 3.33 4.76
N ASP A 100 -1.53 2.88 3.58
CA ASP A 100 -0.54 3.58 2.76
C ASP A 100 -1.00 5.02 2.45
N ARG A 101 -2.26 5.20 2.02
CA ARG A 101 -2.79 6.53 1.73
C ARG A 101 -2.82 7.44 2.96
N ILE A 102 -3.25 6.93 4.11
CA ILE A 102 -3.27 7.67 5.38
C ILE A 102 -1.85 8.15 5.72
N HIS A 103 -0.86 7.24 5.67
CA HIS A 103 0.53 7.59 5.90
C HIS A 103 1.01 8.70 4.95
N ASN A 104 0.67 8.60 3.66
CA ASN A 104 1.06 9.58 2.66
C ASN A 104 0.44 10.96 2.91
N VAL A 105 -0.78 11.02 3.43
CA VAL A 105 -1.44 12.26 3.84
C VAL A 105 -0.80 12.83 5.11
N GLN A 106 -0.48 11.99 6.10
CA GLN A 106 0.20 12.42 7.34
C GLN A 106 1.61 12.98 7.08
N THR A 107 2.28 12.49 6.03
CA THR A 107 3.66 12.87 5.68
C THR A 107 3.78 13.89 4.55
N LEU A 108 2.69 14.62 4.24
CA LEU A 108 2.66 15.63 3.18
C LEU A 108 3.71 16.74 3.35
N ALA A 109 4.01 17.14 4.59
CA ALA A 109 4.96 18.21 4.89
C ALA A 109 6.39 17.91 4.39
N ALA A 110 6.74 16.64 4.20
CA ALA A 110 8.04 16.21 3.68
C ALA A 110 8.07 16.06 2.14
N LYS A 111 6.97 16.39 1.44
CA LYS A 111 6.86 16.29 -0.02
C LYS A 111 6.99 17.67 -0.67
N SER A 112 7.40 17.70 -1.94
CA SER A 112 7.31 18.94 -2.73
C SER A 112 5.83 19.38 -2.89
N PRO A 113 5.56 20.69 -3.07
CA PRO A 113 4.19 21.19 -3.23
C PRO A 113 3.39 20.48 -4.33
N GLU A 114 4.02 20.15 -5.45
CA GLU A 114 3.38 19.47 -6.59
C GLU A 114 2.99 18.03 -6.23
N LYS A 115 3.89 17.31 -5.54
CA LYS A 115 3.61 15.94 -5.07
C LYS A 115 2.52 15.94 -4.00
N ALA A 116 2.57 16.89 -3.07
CA ALA A 116 1.57 17.03 -2.02
C ALA A 116 0.18 17.30 -2.61
N LYS A 117 0.08 18.25 -3.55
CA LYS A 117 -1.16 18.56 -4.26
C LYS A 117 -1.73 17.32 -4.97
N LYS A 118 -0.89 16.57 -5.68
CA LYS A 118 -1.31 15.34 -6.36
C LYS A 118 -1.84 14.29 -5.37
N ILE A 119 -1.16 14.08 -4.25
CA ILE A 119 -1.62 13.14 -3.20
C ILE A 119 -2.99 13.57 -2.68
N ILE A 120 -3.20 14.84 -2.38
CA ILE A 120 -4.48 15.38 -1.88
C ILE A 120 -5.59 15.17 -2.91
N GLU A 121 -5.39 15.59 -4.15
CA GLU A 121 -6.39 15.46 -5.22
C GLU A 121 -6.78 14.00 -5.47
N GLU A 122 -5.80 13.09 -5.47
CA GLU A 122 -6.03 11.66 -5.64
C GLU A 122 -6.77 11.04 -4.43
N THR A 123 -6.48 11.52 -3.21
CA THR A 123 -7.16 11.11 -1.98
C THR A 123 -8.63 11.50 -2.03
N LEU A 124 -8.92 12.78 -2.31
CA LEU A 124 -10.28 13.30 -2.39
C LEU A 124 -11.10 12.61 -3.47
N ARG A 125 -10.48 12.31 -4.62
CA ARG A 125 -11.17 11.67 -5.74
C ARG A 125 -11.45 10.19 -5.52
N ASN A 126 -10.47 9.42 -5.00
CA ASN A 126 -10.53 7.96 -5.07
C ASN A 126 -10.69 7.28 -3.70
N PHE A 127 -10.24 7.91 -2.61
CA PHE A 127 -10.24 7.28 -1.28
C PHE A 127 -11.39 7.77 -0.40
N VAL A 128 -11.71 9.08 -0.44
CA VAL A 128 -12.83 9.63 0.34
C VAL A 128 -14.18 9.00 -0.04
N PRO A 129 -14.52 8.77 -1.32
CA PRO A 129 -15.79 8.13 -1.67
C PRO A 129 -15.95 6.69 -1.16
N LEU A 130 -14.85 6.03 -0.77
CA LEU A 130 -14.89 4.68 -0.19
C LEU A 130 -15.30 4.70 1.29
N SER A 131 -15.25 5.87 1.93
CA SER A 131 -15.52 6.05 3.36
C SER A 131 -16.97 6.50 3.63
N ILE A 132 -17.78 6.63 2.59
CA ILE A 132 -19.19 7.05 2.60
C ILE A 132 -20.05 5.88 2.12
#